data_AF-A0A958SXG0-F1
#
_entry.id   AF-A0A958SXG0-F1
#
_cell.length_a   1.000
_cell.length_b   1.000
_cell.length_c   1.000
_cell.angle_alpha   90.00
_cell.angle_beta   90.00
_cell.angle_gamma   90.00
#
_symmetry.space_group_name_H-M   'P 1'
#
loop_
_entity.id
_entity.type
_entity.pdbx_description
1 polymer ?
#
loop_
_entity_poly.entity_id
_entity_poly.type
_entity_poly.pdbx_seq_one_letter_code
_entity_poly.pdbx_strand_id
1 'polypeptide(L)'
;KARDHITTMQNKHFIRYAAFIKEACNCARFVTGALIAGVTNPKLKKQLKRSTWFTPSTIGNVVLATTQNKIYEISETGEISQFKSSVSKVNRKNFLDKLKGHQPNFIGTLQPKHNHEKSQHAQWLEGIAAGAWFELHPTENINEFGFRRISPNGHIDVHGIYEIDNLGFNYNSEYNFVHYSNCAFFHLEQHGKTYRFDYVRPLS
;
A
#
# COMPACT_ATOMS: atom_id res chain seq x y z
N LYS A 1 -10.64 17.93 7.66
CA LYS A 1 -9.22 17.97 8.13
C LYS A 1 -8.49 16.65 7.95
N ALA A 2 -8.86 15.56 8.65
CA ALA A 2 -8.20 14.25 8.43
C ALA A 2 -8.44 13.70 7.02
N ARG A 3 -9.71 13.74 6.55
CA ARG A 3 -10.08 13.38 5.17
C ARG A 3 -9.28 14.18 4.14
N ASP A 4 -9.22 15.50 4.29
CA ASP A 4 -8.47 16.36 3.37
C ASP A 4 -6.98 16.00 3.31
N HIS A 5 -6.37 15.65 4.46
CA HIS A 5 -4.99 15.15 4.49
C HIS A 5 -4.85 13.83 3.72
N ILE A 6 -5.76 12.88 3.91
CA ILE A 6 -5.78 11.59 3.20
C ILE A 6 -5.91 11.82 1.70
N THR A 7 -6.90 12.61 1.27
CA THR A 7 -7.12 12.94 -0.14
C THR A 7 -5.92 13.65 -0.75
N THR A 8 -5.32 14.61 -0.04
CA THR A 8 -4.10 15.30 -0.50
C THR A 8 -2.95 14.30 -0.71
N MET A 9 -2.77 13.35 0.20
CA MET A 9 -1.72 12.34 0.07
C MET A 9 -2.00 11.35 -1.07
N GLN A 10 -3.24 10.91 -1.26
CA GLN A 10 -3.64 10.07 -2.39
C GLN A 10 -3.41 10.77 -3.74
N ASN A 11 -3.70 12.08 -3.81
CA ASN A 11 -3.51 12.89 -5.00
C ASN A 11 -2.04 13.25 -5.31
N LYS A 12 -1.09 12.90 -4.44
CA LYS A 12 0.34 13.02 -4.81
C LYS A 12 0.74 12.03 -5.90
N HIS A 13 -0.08 11.00 -6.14
CA HIS A 13 0.13 9.87 -7.06
C HIS A 13 1.36 9.01 -6.72
N PHE A 14 2.54 9.62 -6.61
CA PHE A 14 3.76 8.96 -6.19
C PHE A 14 4.21 9.47 -4.81
N ILE A 15 4.31 8.52 -3.87
CA ILE A 15 4.94 8.77 -2.58
C ILE A 15 5.99 7.67 -2.39
N ARG A 16 7.25 8.07 -2.26
CA ARG A 16 8.33 7.14 -1.95
C ARG A 16 8.03 6.43 -0.64
N TYR A 17 7.96 5.11 -0.66
CA TYR A 17 7.81 4.30 0.55
C TYR A 17 9.17 4.08 1.21
N ALA A 18 9.35 4.52 2.45
CA ALA A 18 10.55 4.21 3.26
C ALA A 18 10.34 4.47 4.75
N ALA A 19 11.08 3.74 5.59
CA ALA A 19 11.06 3.91 7.04
C ALA A 19 11.82 5.18 7.49
N PHE A 20 13.05 5.36 6.99
CA PHE A 20 14.03 6.33 7.55
C PHE A 20 14.33 7.53 6.65
N ILE A 21 13.67 7.66 5.49
CA ILE A 21 13.87 8.78 4.58
C ILE A 21 12.93 9.92 4.99
N LYS A 22 13.47 11.13 5.17
CA LYS A 22 12.78 12.29 5.75
C LYS A 22 11.47 12.65 5.03
N GLU A 23 11.48 12.66 3.70
CA GLU A 23 10.31 13.03 2.86
C GLU A 23 9.56 11.82 2.28
N ALA A 24 9.94 10.60 2.67
CA ALA A 24 9.20 9.40 2.31
C ALA A 24 7.95 9.23 3.19
N CYS A 25 7.15 8.22 2.89
CA CYS A 25 6.04 7.79 3.74
C CYS A 25 6.12 6.30 4.03
N ASN A 26 5.36 5.86 5.03
CA ASN A 26 5.06 4.46 5.30
C ASN A 26 3.69 4.40 6.00
N CYS A 27 3.18 3.19 6.25
CA CYS A 27 1.86 3.01 6.83
C CYS A 27 1.70 3.79 8.15
N ALA A 28 2.68 3.70 9.05
CA ALA A 28 2.61 4.38 10.33
C ALA A 28 2.63 5.91 10.16
N ARG A 29 3.53 6.45 9.32
CA ARG A 29 3.64 7.89 9.06
C ARG A 29 2.39 8.47 8.41
N PHE A 30 1.78 7.74 7.47
CA PHE A 30 0.51 8.12 6.85
C PHE A 30 -0.60 8.25 7.89
N VAL A 31 -0.77 7.22 8.73
CA VAL A 31 -1.77 7.22 9.82
C VAL A 31 -1.50 8.33 10.83
N THR A 32 -0.24 8.53 11.25
CA THR A 32 0.12 9.62 12.17
C THR A 32 -0.21 10.99 11.58
N GLY A 33 0.04 11.21 10.30
CA GLY A 33 -0.30 12.44 9.59
C GLY A 33 -1.81 12.71 9.61
N ALA A 34 -2.62 11.70 9.30
CA ALA A 34 -4.08 11.78 9.36
C ALA A 34 -4.57 12.09 10.79
N LEU A 35 -3.98 11.44 11.81
CA LEU A 35 -4.28 11.71 13.22
C LEU A 35 -3.93 13.16 13.59
N ILE A 36 -2.72 13.65 13.27
CA ILE A 36 -2.29 15.04 13.56
C ILE A 36 -3.23 16.06 12.90
N ALA A 37 -3.71 15.77 11.70
CA ALA A 37 -4.66 16.62 10.99
C ALA A 37 -6.07 16.58 11.62
N GLY A 38 -6.49 15.42 12.12
CA GLY A 38 -7.84 15.19 12.64
C GLY A 38 -8.08 15.57 14.10
N VAL A 39 -7.09 15.37 14.98
CA VAL A 39 -7.28 15.58 16.41
C VAL A 39 -7.50 17.06 16.76
N THR A 40 -8.46 17.30 17.65
CA THR A 40 -8.80 18.64 18.14
C THR A 40 -8.04 19.03 19.40
N ASN A 41 -7.66 18.05 20.23
CA ASN A 41 -6.92 18.28 21.47
C ASN A 41 -5.47 18.77 21.18
N PRO A 42 -5.09 20.00 21.60
CA PRO A 42 -3.77 20.56 21.29
C PRO A 42 -2.60 19.80 21.95
N LYS A 43 -2.81 19.28 23.17
CA LYS A 43 -1.79 18.51 23.89
C LYS A 43 -1.48 17.20 23.15
N LEU A 44 -2.54 16.48 22.75
CA LEU A 44 -2.41 15.27 21.93
C LEU A 44 -1.73 15.56 20.60
N LYS A 45 -2.15 16.62 19.90
CA LYS A 45 -1.53 17.03 18.63
C LYS A 45 -0.03 17.28 18.78
N LYS A 46 0.40 17.93 19.85
CA LYS A 46 1.81 18.18 20.15
C LYS A 46 2.57 16.88 20.45
N GLN A 47 1.95 15.93 21.15
CA GLN A 47 2.55 14.61 21.41
C GLN A 47 2.73 13.80 20.13
N LEU A 48 1.71 13.76 19.25
CA LEU A 48 1.81 13.07 17.95
C LEU A 48 2.87 13.70 17.04
N LYS A 49 2.99 15.04 17.00
CA LYS A 49 4.07 15.71 16.26
C LYS A 49 5.45 15.37 16.80
N ARG A 50 5.60 15.23 18.12
CA ARG A 50 6.86 14.83 18.75
C ARG A 50 7.22 13.38 18.43
N SER A 51 6.23 12.48 18.34
CA SER A 51 6.50 11.08 18.01
C SER A 51 7.01 10.85 16.58
N THR A 52 6.98 11.86 15.71
CA THR A 52 7.50 11.73 14.33
C THR A 52 9.01 11.99 14.20
N TRP A 53 9.70 12.42 15.26
CA TRP A 53 11.11 12.85 15.20
C TRP A 53 12.11 11.72 14.90
N PHE A 54 11.80 10.47 15.23
CA PHE A 54 12.60 9.31 14.82
C PHE A 54 11.96 8.65 13.60
N THR A 55 10.98 7.78 13.84
CA THR A 55 10.02 7.29 12.87
C THR A 55 8.68 7.13 13.59
N PRO A 56 7.56 7.57 13.01
CA PRO A 56 6.26 7.26 13.60
C PRO A 56 6.09 5.74 13.63
N SER A 57 5.76 5.19 14.80
CA SER A 57 5.48 3.77 14.95
C SER A 57 3.98 3.51 15.16
N THR A 58 3.52 2.35 14.72
CA THR A 58 2.12 1.92 14.88
C THR A 58 1.69 1.94 16.35
N ILE A 59 2.54 1.42 17.24
CA ILE A 59 2.30 1.45 18.69
C ILE A 59 2.22 2.87 19.24
N GLY A 60 3.02 3.81 18.73
CA GLY A 60 2.95 5.22 19.10
C GLY A 60 1.59 5.84 18.77
N ASN A 61 1.03 5.54 17.60
CA ASN A 61 -0.30 5.99 17.20
C ASN A 61 -1.39 5.47 18.15
N VAL A 62 -1.36 4.16 18.46
CA VAL A 62 -2.34 3.53 19.36
C VAL A 62 -2.26 4.10 20.78
N VAL A 63 -1.06 4.19 21.33
CA VAL A 63 -0.86 4.64 22.72
C VAL A 63 -1.21 6.12 22.89
N LEU A 64 -0.86 6.97 21.92
CA LEU A 64 -1.12 8.40 22.02
C LEU A 64 -2.58 8.74 21.71
N ALA A 65 -3.20 8.10 20.73
CA ALA A 65 -4.55 8.46 20.27
C ALA A 65 -5.69 7.82 21.08
N THR A 66 -5.39 7.06 22.15
CA THR A 66 -6.44 6.48 23.01
C THR A 66 -7.29 7.56 23.68
N THR A 67 -8.60 7.37 23.66
CA THR A 67 -9.58 8.25 24.34
C THR A 67 -10.04 7.68 25.69
N GLN A 68 -9.78 6.40 25.95
CA GLN A 68 -10.32 5.66 27.10
C GLN A 68 -9.25 5.28 28.13
N ASN A 69 -8.00 5.74 27.95
CA ASN A 69 -6.84 5.43 28.81
C ASN A 69 -6.59 3.94 29.09
N LYS A 70 -7.24 3.05 28.33
CA LYS A 70 -7.05 1.60 28.37
C LYS A 70 -6.54 1.16 27.01
N ILE A 71 -5.45 0.42 27.03
CA ILE A 71 -4.78 -0.14 25.86
C ILE A 71 -4.53 -1.60 26.21
N TYR A 72 -4.74 -2.48 25.23
CA TYR A 72 -4.59 -3.91 25.39
C TYR A 72 -3.44 -4.42 24.51
N GLU A 73 -2.81 -5.50 24.96
CA GLU A 73 -1.83 -6.26 24.20
C GLU A 73 -2.26 -7.73 24.15
N ILE A 74 -1.82 -8.42 23.10
CA ILE A 74 -2.10 -9.84 22.87
C ILE A 74 -0.75 -10.57 22.92
N SER A 75 -0.65 -11.61 23.76
CA SER A 75 0.53 -12.45 23.84
C SER A 75 0.69 -13.32 22.58
N GLU A 76 1.84 -13.97 22.43
CA GLU A 76 2.06 -14.96 21.37
C GLU A 76 1.12 -16.18 21.48
N THR A 77 0.60 -16.46 22.69
CA THR A 77 -0.39 -17.51 22.96
C THR A 77 -1.84 -17.04 22.75
N GLY A 78 -2.05 -15.77 22.36
CA GLY A 78 -3.38 -15.20 22.13
C GLY A 78 -4.06 -14.63 23.38
N GLU A 79 -3.35 -14.55 24.52
CA GLU A 79 -3.91 -13.98 25.76
C GLU A 79 -4.00 -12.46 25.69
N ILE A 80 -5.19 -11.93 25.99
CA ILE A 80 -5.44 -10.49 26.01
C ILE A 80 -5.18 -9.95 27.41
N SER A 81 -4.34 -8.92 27.53
CA SER A 81 -4.09 -8.25 28.80
C SER A 81 -3.93 -6.73 28.63
N GLN A 82 -3.95 -5.98 29.72
CA GLN A 82 -3.73 -4.54 29.67
C GLN A 82 -2.25 -4.25 29.37
N PHE A 83 -2.00 -3.38 28.39
CA PHE A 83 -0.65 -2.91 28.04
C PHE A 83 -0.05 -2.09 29.19
N LYS A 84 1.04 -2.60 29.78
CA LYS A 84 1.75 -1.96 30.91
C LYS A 84 3.13 -1.39 30.52
N SER A 85 3.55 -1.57 29.26
CA SER A 85 4.86 -1.13 28.77
C SER A 85 4.84 0.34 28.32
N SER A 86 5.93 0.80 27.69
CA SER A 86 6.00 2.13 27.06
C SER A 86 6.42 2.03 25.60
N VAL A 87 5.97 3.00 24.80
CA VAL A 87 6.30 3.11 23.36
C VAL A 87 7.81 3.01 23.15
N SER A 88 8.61 3.72 23.95
CA SER A 88 10.08 3.72 23.84
C SER A 88 10.70 2.37 24.18
N LYS A 89 10.17 1.64 25.18
CA LYS A 89 10.65 0.29 25.52
C LYS A 89 10.37 -0.69 24.38
N VAL A 90 9.16 -0.66 23.83
CA VAL A 90 8.74 -1.52 22.70
C VAL A 90 9.57 -1.21 21.45
N ASN A 91 9.65 0.06 21.05
CA ASN A 91 10.43 0.47 19.89
C ASN A 91 11.91 0.08 20.04
N ARG A 92 12.53 0.28 21.20
CA ARG A 92 13.94 -0.10 21.43
C ARG A 92 14.12 -1.62 21.34
N LYS A 93 13.23 -2.41 21.97
CA LYS A 93 13.28 -3.87 21.90
C LYS A 93 13.23 -4.34 20.45
N ASN A 94 12.25 -3.87 19.68
CA ASN A 94 12.03 -4.33 18.31
C ASN A 94 13.10 -3.81 17.34
N PHE A 95 13.59 -2.59 17.53
CA PHE A 95 14.65 -2.03 16.67
C PHE A 95 16.00 -2.74 16.84
N LEU A 96 16.29 -3.24 18.06
CA LEU A 96 17.51 -3.98 18.36
C LEU A 96 17.35 -5.50 18.19
N ASP A 97 16.17 -5.96 17.79
CA ASP A 97 15.95 -7.37 17.49
C ASP A 97 16.69 -7.75 16.21
N LYS A 98 17.60 -8.72 16.34
CA LYS A 98 18.39 -9.23 15.21
C LYS A 98 17.63 -10.26 14.38
N LEU A 99 16.41 -10.61 14.76
CA LEU A 99 15.56 -11.60 14.10
C LEU A 99 16.31 -12.93 13.91
N LYS A 100 16.93 -13.44 14.98
CA LYS A 100 17.73 -14.67 14.93
C LYS A 100 16.89 -15.82 14.36
N GLY A 101 17.39 -16.48 13.32
CA GLY A 101 16.70 -17.59 12.65
C GLY A 101 15.60 -17.16 11.67
N HIS A 102 15.30 -15.88 11.54
CA HIS A 102 14.40 -15.39 10.51
C HIS A 102 15.04 -15.53 9.13
N GLN A 103 14.32 -16.12 8.19
CA GLN A 103 14.68 -16.17 6.78
C GLN A 103 13.67 -15.34 5.99
N PRO A 104 14.11 -14.30 5.25
CA PRO A 104 13.22 -13.54 4.39
C PRO A 104 12.54 -14.46 3.37
N ASN A 105 11.24 -14.27 3.19
CA ASN A 105 10.49 -14.90 2.11
C ASN A 105 10.06 -13.84 1.11
N PHE A 106 10.54 -13.98 -0.13
CA PHE A 106 10.24 -13.04 -1.21
C PHE A 106 9.04 -13.47 -2.07
N ILE A 107 8.50 -14.67 -1.87
CA ILE A 107 7.33 -15.17 -2.59
C ILE A 107 6.10 -14.36 -2.19
N GLY A 108 5.45 -13.77 -3.18
CA GLY A 108 4.31 -12.87 -2.99
C GLY A 108 4.70 -11.40 -2.78
N THR A 109 6.00 -11.09 -2.77
CA THR A 109 6.51 -9.71 -2.73
C THR A 109 7.33 -9.42 -4.00
N LEU A 110 8.61 -9.80 -4.00
CA LEU A 110 9.50 -9.64 -5.15
C LEU A 110 9.33 -10.79 -6.15
N GLN A 111 9.10 -12.00 -5.66
CA GLN A 111 8.91 -13.18 -6.48
C GLN A 111 7.41 -13.49 -6.64
N PRO A 112 6.99 -13.98 -7.82
CA PRO A 112 5.61 -14.34 -8.07
C PRO A 112 5.12 -15.45 -7.14
N LYS A 113 3.89 -15.30 -6.62
CA LYS A 113 3.14 -16.38 -5.96
C LYS A 113 2.02 -16.82 -6.89
N HIS A 114 2.21 -17.94 -7.57
CA HIS A 114 1.22 -18.48 -8.49
C HIS A 114 -0.05 -18.93 -7.76
N ASN A 115 -1.19 -18.75 -8.42
CA ASN A 115 -2.50 -19.20 -7.97
C ASN A 115 -3.38 -19.53 -9.19
N HIS A 116 -4.53 -20.18 -8.96
CA HIS A 116 -5.45 -20.62 -10.02
C HIS A 116 -6.30 -19.48 -10.61
N GLU A 117 -6.43 -18.36 -9.90
CA GLU A 117 -7.28 -17.23 -10.30
C GLU A 117 -6.68 -16.40 -11.44
N LYS A 118 -5.36 -16.43 -11.59
CA LYS A 118 -4.63 -15.71 -12.63
C LYS A 118 -4.57 -16.48 -13.95
N SER A 119 -4.68 -15.73 -15.03
CA SER A 119 -4.50 -16.17 -16.40
C SER A 119 -3.04 -16.52 -16.70
N GLN A 120 -2.80 -17.22 -17.81
CA GLN A 120 -1.45 -17.57 -18.25
C GLN A 120 -0.62 -16.35 -18.68
N HIS A 121 -1.26 -15.36 -19.30
CA HIS A 121 -0.62 -14.11 -19.74
C HIS A 121 -0.48 -13.05 -18.64
N ALA A 122 -0.94 -13.35 -17.41
CA ALA A 122 -0.87 -12.41 -16.30
C ALA A 122 0.59 -12.06 -15.98
N GLN A 123 0.87 -10.78 -15.75
CA GLN A 123 2.20 -10.28 -15.43
C GLN A 123 2.33 -10.04 -13.92
N TRP A 124 3.47 -10.40 -13.34
CA TRP A 124 3.76 -10.13 -11.94
C TRP A 124 4.38 -8.75 -11.79
N LEU A 125 3.76 -7.90 -10.96
CA LEU A 125 4.35 -6.64 -10.54
C LEU A 125 4.76 -6.74 -9.07
N GLU A 126 6.05 -6.65 -8.81
CA GLU A 126 6.61 -6.78 -7.46
C GLU A 126 6.23 -5.62 -6.53
N GLY A 127 6.42 -5.81 -5.23
CA GLY A 127 6.20 -4.73 -4.27
C GLY A 127 6.86 -4.97 -2.91
N ILE A 128 7.21 -3.87 -2.24
CA ILE A 128 7.90 -3.87 -0.93
C ILE A 128 7.07 -4.58 0.16
N ALA A 129 5.74 -4.41 0.13
CA ALA A 129 4.83 -5.05 1.07
C ALA A 129 4.16 -6.31 0.48
N ALA A 130 3.73 -6.21 -0.78
CA ALA A 130 3.13 -7.28 -1.56
C ALA A 130 3.26 -6.93 -3.04
N GLY A 131 3.54 -7.94 -3.86
CA GLY A 131 3.34 -7.88 -5.30
C GLY A 131 1.90 -8.27 -5.66
N ALA A 132 1.57 -8.22 -6.95
CA ALA A 132 0.28 -8.69 -7.46
C ALA A 132 0.38 -9.10 -8.93
N TRP A 133 -0.57 -9.92 -9.36
CA TRP A 133 -0.76 -10.26 -10.76
C TRP A 133 -1.65 -9.21 -11.44
N PHE A 134 -1.24 -8.79 -12.63
CA PHE A 134 -1.92 -7.81 -13.46
C PHE A 134 -2.31 -8.48 -14.77
N GLU A 135 -3.55 -8.25 -15.19
CA GLU A 135 -4.09 -8.78 -16.44
C GLU A 135 -4.75 -7.65 -17.22
N LEU A 136 -4.58 -7.70 -18.54
CA LEU A 136 -5.27 -6.85 -19.48
C LEU A 136 -6.01 -7.74 -20.47
N HIS A 137 -7.26 -7.44 -20.72
CA HIS A 137 -8.14 -8.16 -21.63
C HIS A 137 -8.72 -7.17 -22.64
N PRO A 138 -8.76 -7.50 -23.95
CA PRO A 138 -9.38 -6.64 -24.93
C PRO A 138 -10.90 -6.63 -24.74
N THR A 139 -11.55 -5.56 -25.20
CA THR A 139 -13.01 -5.48 -25.27
C THR A 139 -13.45 -5.28 -26.72
N GLU A 140 -14.76 -5.18 -26.95
CA GLU A 140 -15.30 -4.81 -28.27
C GLU A 140 -14.89 -3.39 -28.69
N ASN A 141 -14.62 -2.51 -27.72
CA ASN A 141 -14.17 -1.15 -27.97
C ASN A 141 -12.63 -1.11 -27.97
N ILE A 142 -12.04 -0.61 -29.06
CA ILE A 142 -10.59 -0.60 -29.29
C ILE A 142 -9.81 0.21 -28.25
N ASN A 143 -10.46 1.17 -27.58
CA ASN A 143 -9.83 2.02 -26.57
C ASN A 143 -10.08 1.51 -25.14
N GLU A 144 -10.97 0.53 -24.96
CA GLU A 144 -11.34 0.02 -23.65
C GLU A 144 -10.78 -1.38 -23.41
N PHE A 145 -10.30 -1.59 -22.18
CA PHE A 145 -9.69 -2.84 -21.77
C PHE A 145 -10.22 -3.29 -20.41
N GLY A 146 -10.46 -4.58 -20.27
CA GLY A 146 -10.72 -5.21 -18.98
C GLY A 146 -9.41 -5.36 -18.21
N PHE A 147 -9.34 -4.78 -17.02
CA PHE A 147 -8.18 -4.87 -16.15
C PHE A 147 -8.52 -5.66 -14.88
N ARG A 148 -7.63 -6.59 -14.52
CA ARG A 148 -7.67 -7.29 -13.23
C ARG A 148 -6.38 -7.12 -12.47
N ARG A 149 -6.50 -6.82 -11.17
CA ARG A 149 -5.41 -6.91 -10.20
C ARG A 149 -5.74 -8.01 -9.20
N ILE A 150 -4.88 -9.02 -9.12
CA ILE A 150 -5.09 -10.21 -8.29
C ILE A 150 -3.95 -10.30 -7.29
N SER A 151 -4.31 -10.38 -6.01
CA SER A 151 -3.36 -10.54 -4.92
C SER A 151 -2.55 -11.85 -5.01
N PRO A 152 -1.45 -11.98 -4.26
CA PRO A 152 -0.66 -13.22 -4.22
C PRO A 152 -1.47 -14.47 -3.82
N ASN A 153 -2.57 -14.28 -3.09
CA ASN A 153 -3.42 -15.35 -2.58
C ASN A 153 -4.66 -15.62 -3.46
N GLY A 154 -4.76 -14.99 -4.65
CA GLY A 154 -5.87 -15.18 -5.57
C GLY A 154 -7.06 -14.26 -5.36
N HIS A 155 -7.09 -13.43 -4.31
CA HIS A 155 -8.15 -12.43 -4.16
C HIS A 155 -8.09 -11.39 -5.29
N ILE A 156 -9.22 -11.14 -5.95
CA ILE A 156 -9.34 -10.11 -6.99
C ILE A 156 -9.54 -8.77 -6.29
N ASP A 157 -8.49 -7.96 -6.25
CA ASP A 157 -8.51 -6.65 -5.60
C ASP A 157 -9.20 -5.60 -6.47
N VAL A 158 -9.08 -5.73 -7.80
CA VAL A 158 -9.64 -4.80 -8.79
C VAL A 158 -10.12 -5.59 -10.00
N HIS A 159 -11.30 -5.24 -10.48
CA HIS A 159 -11.86 -5.74 -11.73
C HIS A 159 -12.68 -4.64 -12.40
N GLY A 160 -12.23 -4.12 -13.54
CA GLY A 160 -12.87 -2.95 -14.15
C GLY A 160 -12.50 -2.74 -15.61
N ILE A 161 -13.27 -1.87 -16.27
CA ILE A 161 -12.98 -1.33 -17.59
C ILE A 161 -12.16 -0.04 -17.44
N TYR A 162 -11.10 0.04 -18.25
CA TYR A 162 -10.22 1.20 -18.32
C TYR A 162 -10.07 1.63 -19.77
N GLU A 163 -9.98 2.94 -19.98
CA GLU A 163 -9.81 3.55 -21.30
C GLU A 163 -8.39 4.09 -21.45
N ILE A 164 -7.79 3.87 -22.61
CA ILE A 164 -6.48 4.42 -22.97
C ILE A 164 -6.62 5.75 -23.72
N ASP A 165 -5.70 6.68 -23.46
CA ASP A 165 -5.51 7.83 -24.34
C ASP A 165 -4.92 7.34 -25.68
N ASN A 166 -5.76 7.33 -26.71
CA ASN A 166 -5.50 6.61 -27.95
C ASN A 166 -4.47 7.34 -28.82
N LEU A 167 -3.21 6.86 -28.82
CA LEU A 167 -2.27 6.95 -29.94
C LEU A 167 -1.16 5.87 -29.81
N GLY A 168 -1.32 4.72 -30.49
CA GLY A 168 -0.21 3.82 -30.85
C GLY A 168 0.06 2.60 -29.95
N PHE A 169 -0.78 2.33 -28.94
CA PHE A 169 -0.70 1.07 -28.19
C PHE A 169 -1.27 -0.08 -29.03
N ASN A 170 -0.56 -1.21 -29.06
CA ASN A 170 -1.03 -2.45 -29.69
C ASN A 170 -1.08 -3.59 -28.68
N TYR A 171 -2.29 -4.04 -28.35
CA TYR A 171 -2.52 -5.16 -27.43
C TYR A 171 -1.85 -6.47 -27.87
N ASN A 172 -1.74 -6.69 -29.18
CA ASN A 172 -1.17 -7.94 -29.73
C ASN A 172 0.36 -7.92 -29.78
N SER A 173 1.00 -6.81 -29.44
CA SER A 173 2.46 -6.69 -29.33
C SER A 173 2.89 -6.81 -27.88
N GLU A 174 4.17 -7.11 -27.63
CA GLU A 174 4.68 -7.19 -26.26
C GLU A 174 4.51 -5.84 -25.52
N TYR A 175 4.14 -5.93 -24.25
CA TYR A 175 4.00 -4.79 -23.34
C TYR A 175 4.30 -5.25 -21.91
N ASN A 176 4.65 -4.31 -21.03
CA ASN A 176 4.89 -4.58 -19.62
C ASN A 176 4.06 -3.67 -18.72
N PHE A 177 3.42 -4.24 -17.70
CA PHE A 177 2.92 -3.43 -16.59
C PHE A 177 4.09 -2.78 -15.85
N VAL A 178 3.97 -1.48 -15.58
CA VAL A 178 4.96 -0.75 -14.81
C VAL A 178 4.38 -0.24 -13.50
N HIS A 179 5.25 -0.02 -12.52
CA HIS A 179 4.88 0.71 -11.31
C HIS A 179 4.37 2.11 -11.67
N TYR A 180 3.63 2.74 -10.74
CA TYR A 180 2.80 3.94 -10.95
C TYR A 180 1.35 3.63 -11.36
N SER A 181 0.70 2.76 -10.59
CA SER A 181 -0.69 2.35 -10.79
C SER A 181 -1.42 2.38 -9.44
N ASN A 182 -2.66 2.89 -9.39
CA ASN A 182 -3.39 3.10 -8.12
C ASN A 182 -4.89 2.77 -8.18
N CYS A 183 -5.29 1.84 -9.06
CA CYS A 183 -6.67 1.41 -9.30
C CYS A 183 -7.61 2.49 -9.88
N ALA A 184 -7.26 3.77 -9.81
CA ALA A 184 -7.93 4.80 -10.63
C ALA A 184 -7.31 4.87 -12.03
N PHE A 185 -6.04 4.49 -12.15
CA PHE A 185 -5.35 4.31 -13.42
C PHE A 185 -4.20 3.31 -13.27
N PHE A 186 -3.69 2.83 -14.40
CA PHE A 186 -2.45 2.09 -14.50
C PHE A 186 -1.66 2.48 -15.75
N HIS A 187 -0.42 2.01 -15.83
CA HIS A 187 0.46 2.27 -16.96
C HIS A 187 1.04 0.98 -17.55
N LEU A 188 1.18 0.98 -18.87
CA LEU A 188 1.90 -0.03 -19.63
C LEU A 188 3.07 0.61 -20.37
N GLU A 189 4.19 -0.08 -20.43
CA GLU A 189 5.32 0.26 -21.29
C GLU A 189 5.31 -0.64 -22.53
N GLN A 190 5.48 -0.04 -23.71
CA GLN A 190 5.62 -0.74 -24.98
C GLN A 190 6.50 0.10 -25.91
N HIS A 191 7.56 -0.52 -26.44
CA HIS A 191 8.55 0.10 -27.33
C HIS A 191 9.16 1.40 -26.79
N GLY A 192 9.42 1.47 -25.48
CA GLY A 192 9.98 2.64 -24.81
C GLY A 192 8.99 3.78 -24.59
N LYS A 193 7.70 3.60 -24.93
CA LYS A 193 6.62 4.55 -24.65
C LYS A 193 5.74 4.03 -23.52
N THR A 194 5.36 4.92 -22.61
CA THR A 194 4.41 4.63 -21.54
C THR A 194 3.01 5.08 -21.93
N TYR A 195 2.04 4.19 -21.76
CA TYR A 195 0.63 4.40 -22.03
C TYR A 195 -0.14 4.37 -20.72
N ARG A 196 -1.05 5.33 -20.54
CA ARG A 196 -1.91 5.43 -19.36
C ARG A 196 -3.31 4.94 -19.67
N PHE A 197 -3.88 4.18 -18.74
CA PHE A 197 -5.23 3.65 -18.79
C PHE A 197 -5.98 4.15 -17.57
N ASP A 198 -7.10 4.85 -17.77
CA ASP A 198 -7.89 5.47 -16.72
C ASP A 198 -9.19 4.67 -16.49
N TYR A 199 -9.58 4.50 -15.24
CA TYR A 199 -10.76 3.74 -14.84
C TYR A 199 -12.04 4.40 -15.35
N VAL A 200 -12.94 3.60 -15.92
CA VAL A 200 -14.25 4.04 -16.42
C VAL A 200 -15.39 3.48 -15.59
N ARG A 201 -15.48 2.15 -15.46
CA ARG A 201 -16.62 1.44 -14.87
C ARG A 201 -16.22 0.05 -14.37
N PRO A 202 -16.96 -0.59 -13.46
CA PRO A 202 -16.71 -1.99 -13.09
C PRO A 202 -16.93 -2.91 -14.30
N LEU A 203 -16.24 -4.06 -14.33
CA LEU A 203 -16.55 -5.12 -15.30
C LEU A 203 -17.77 -5.89 -14.78
N SER A 204 -18.86 -5.86 -15.56
CA SER A 204 -20.11 -6.56 -15.27
C SER A 204 -19.96 -8.07 -15.37
#